data_AF-A0A377HPA5-F1
#
_entry.id   AF-A0A377HPA5-F1
#
_cell.length_a   1.000
_cell.length_b   1.000
_cell.length_c   1.000
_cell.angle_alpha   90.00
_cell.angle_beta   90.00
_cell.angle_gamma   90.00
#
_symmetry.space_group_name_H-M   'P 1'
#
loop_
_entity.id
_entity.type
_entity.pdbx_description
1 polymer ?
#
loop_
_entity_poly.entity_id
_entity_poly.type
_entity_poly.pdbx_seq_one_letter_code
_entity_poly.pdbx_strand_id
1 'polypeptide(L)'
;MLSVGLLIYLGSVYKVNQDDTQLVQKNLAQFSSLDPSTLDYQAMKVLADQGCAYCHSPNSEMPFYSQVPIAKQLMEADVRTAMRYFDMTNFLDDVKRGGPISEVALARIEKVLNDDSMPLSLYLTMHWAALLQWIRTKRAEQHRQSPVSDERKSDVLQPIYTMFETDADKVTLGKVLYHDTRLSADNSISYASCHSLTTGGVDRRVSSVGIHNQIGGINALTVFNAEYQTAILGWASRQLARAGWWSSI
;
A
#
# COMPACT_ATOMS: atom_id res chain seq x y z
N MET A 1 -26.01 24.40 -40.06
CA MET A 1 -24.69 24.32 -39.39
C MET A 1 -24.80 23.82 -37.94
N LEU A 2 -25.74 24.32 -37.13
CA LEU A 2 -25.99 23.81 -35.76
C LEU A 2 -26.33 22.31 -35.69
N SER A 3 -27.08 21.79 -36.67
CA SER A 3 -27.50 20.38 -36.72
C SER A 3 -26.36 19.38 -36.98
N VAL A 4 -25.39 19.74 -37.81
CA VAL A 4 -24.23 18.86 -38.10
C VAL A 4 -23.27 18.82 -36.91
N GLY A 5 -23.04 19.96 -36.25
CA GLY A 5 -22.21 20.02 -35.05
C GLY A 5 -22.79 19.19 -33.89
N LEU A 6 -24.11 19.22 -33.71
CA LEU A 6 -24.80 18.41 -32.70
C LEU A 6 -24.67 16.90 -32.99
N LEU A 7 -24.80 16.47 -34.25
CA LEU A 7 -24.64 15.06 -34.63
C LEU A 7 -23.22 14.55 -34.42
N ILE A 8 -22.20 15.36 -34.74
CA ILE A 8 -20.80 15.00 -34.50
C ILE A 8 -20.52 14.88 -33.00
N TYR A 9 -21.00 15.83 -32.20
CA TYR A 9 -20.85 15.80 -30.74
C TYR A 9 -21.56 14.60 -30.10
N LEU A 10 -22.82 14.34 -30.47
CA LEU A 10 -23.54 13.18 -29.94
C LEU A 10 -22.90 11.86 -30.37
N GLY A 11 -22.39 11.79 -31.60
CA GLY A 11 -21.64 10.62 -32.10
C GLY A 11 -20.34 10.38 -31.33
N SER A 12 -19.59 11.44 -30.99
CA SER A 12 -18.36 11.31 -30.20
C SER A 12 -18.65 10.91 -28.75
N VAL A 13 -19.65 11.53 -28.11
CA VAL A 13 -20.11 11.16 -26.75
C VAL A 13 -20.56 9.70 -26.71
N TYR A 14 -21.33 9.26 -27.72
CA TYR A 14 -21.75 7.86 -27.82
C TYR A 14 -20.56 6.90 -27.95
N LYS A 15 -19.57 7.23 -28.79
CA LYS A 15 -18.36 6.40 -28.95
C LYS A 15 -17.53 6.32 -27.67
N VAL A 16 -17.36 7.45 -26.98
CA VAL A 16 -16.68 7.51 -25.67
C VAL A 16 -17.39 6.61 -24.67
N ASN A 17 -18.69 6.79 -24.49
CA ASN A 17 -19.48 5.99 -23.55
C ASN A 17 -19.45 4.49 -23.88
N GLN A 18 -19.50 4.12 -25.17
CA GLN A 18 -19.42 2.73 -25.60
C GLN A 18 -18.07 2.10 -25.26
N ASP A 19 -16.97 2.79 -25.56
CA ASP A 19 -15.61 2.28 -25.31
C ASP A 19 -15.33 2.19 -23.81
N ASP A 20 -15.73 3.20 -23.04
CA ASP A 20 -15.58 3.20 -21.58
C ASP A 20 -16.37 2.04 -20.97
N THR A 21 -17.61 1.82 -21.42
CA THR A 21 -18.42 0.66 -20.97
C THR A 21 -17.72 -0.65 -21.28
N GLN A 22 -17.12 -0.82 -22.47
CA GLN A 22 -16.39 -2.03 -22.83
C GLN A 22 -15.16 -2.26 -21.94
N LEU A 23 -14.41 -1.21 -21.65
CA LEU A 23 -13.24 -1.27 -20.77
C LEU A 23 -13.64 -1.62 -19.33
N VAL A 24 -14.70 -1.01 -18.81
CA VAL A 24 -15.28 -1.34 -17.50
C VAL A 24 -15.64 -2.81 -17.43
N GLN A 25 -16.35 -3.35 -18.43
CA GLN A 25 -16.73 -4.76 -18.47
C GLN A 25 -15.51 -5.69 -18.52
N LYS A 26 -14.49 -5.34 -19.31
CA LYS A 26 -13.25 -6.11 -19.41
C LYS A 26 -12.47 -6.11 -18.09
N ASN A 27 -12.39 -4.96 -17.43
CA ASN A 27 -11.73 -4.83 -16.13
C ASN A 27 -12.48 -5.60 -15.05
N LEU A 28 -13.82 -5.52 -15.03
CA LEU A 28 -14.65 -6.25 -14.07
C LEU A 28 -14.65 -7.77 -14.32
N ALA A 29 -14.49 -8.22 -15.56
CA ALA A 29 -14.36 -9.64 -15.89
C ALA A 29 -13.15 -10.31 -15.22
N GLN A 30 -12.12 -9.55 -14.85
CA GLN A 30 -10.98 -10.05 -14.07
C GLN A 30 -11.36 -10.46 -12.64
N PHE A 31 -12.55 -10.05 -12.18
CA PHE A 31 -13.13 -10.35 -10.87
C PHE A 31 -14.37 -11.25 -10.99
N SER A 32 -14.53 -11.97 -12.11
CA SER A 32 -15.66 -12.87 -12.36
C SER A 32 -15.78 -14.04 -11.37
N SER A 33 -14.73 -14.31 -10.60
CA SER A 33 -14.76 -15.27 -9.49
C SER A 33 -15.48 -14.75 -8.24
N LEU A 34 -15.65 -13.43 -8.11
CA LEU A 34 -16.37 -12.83 -6.99
C LEU A 34 -17.88 -12.93 -7.22
N ASP A 35 -18.60 -13.28 -6.16
CA ASP A 35 -20.06 -13.30 -6.18
C ASP A 35 -20.60 -11.85 -6.27
N PRO A 36 -21.46 -11.53 -7.27
CA PRO A 36 -22.03 -10.19 -7.46
C PRO A 36 -22.79 -9.62 -6.25
N SER A 37 -23.28 -10.48 -5.35
CA SER A 37 -23.98 -10.08 -4.12
C SER A 37 -23.03 -9.58 -3.02
N THR A 38 -21.73 -9.86 -3.14
CA THR A 38 -20.73 -9.51 -2.11
C THR A 38 -20.30 -8.05 -2.20
N LEU A 39 -19.86 -7.51 -1.05
CA LEU A 39 -19.26 -6.18 -1.01
C LEU A 39 -17.95 -6.11 -1.80
N ASP A 40 -17.22 -7.23 -1.94
CA ASP A 40 -15.99 -7.31 -2.72
C ASP A 40 -16.26 -7.01 -4.19
N TYR A 41 -17.26 -7.67 -4.77
CA TYR A 41 -17.66 -7.38 -6.14
C TYR A 41 -18.17 -5.95 -6.30
N GLN A 42 -19.01 -5.47 -5.37
CA GLN A 42 -19.54 -4.10 -5.43
C GLN A 42 -18.43 -3.05 -5.37
N ALA A 43 -17.43 -3.24 -4.52
CA ALA A 43 -16.26 -2.37 -4.44
C ALA A 43 -15.44 -2.40 -5.73
N MET A 44 -15.16 -3.58 -6.28
CA MET A 44 -14.41 -3.71 -7.54
C MET A 44 -15.18 -3.12 -8.72
N LYS A 45 -16.51 -3.27 -8.72
CA LYS A 45 -17.38 -2.62 -9.70
C LYS A 45 -17.26 -1.10 -9.63
N VAL A 46 -17.30 -0.50 -8.44
CA VAL A 46 -17.09 0.95 -8.29
C VAL A 46 -15.72 1.38 -8.82
N LEU A 47 -14.65 0.66 -8.49
CA LEU A 47 -13.31 0.98 -8.98
C LEU A 47 -13.17 0.82 -10.51
N ALA A 48 -13.84 -0.18 -11.09
CA ALA A 48 -13.86 -0.40 -12.52
C ALA A 48 -14.66 0.68 -13.25
N ASP A 49 -15.88 0.97 -12.80
CA ASP A 49 -16.78 1.99 -13.37
C ASP A 49 -16.11 3.38 -13.44
N GLN A 50 -15.21 3.64 -12.49
CA GLN A 50 -14.55 4.95 -12.32
C GLN A 50 -13.14 4.97 -12.93
N GLY A 51 -12.72 3.86 -13.55
CA GLY A 51 -11.43 3.80 -14.22
C GLY A 51 -10.23 3.99 -13.29
N CYS A 52 -10.32 3.65 -11.99
CA CYS A 52 -9.22 3.87 -11.05
C CYS A 52 -7.91 3.20 -11.53
N ALA A 53 -8.05 2.03 -12.16
CA ALA A 53 -6.93 1.28 -12.73
C ALA A 53 -6.21 2.04 -13.85
N TYR A 54 -6.87 2.96 -14.58
CA TYR A 54 -6.25 3.74 -15.65
C TYR A 54 -5.03 4.53 -15.17
N CYS A 55 -5.08 5.03 -13.93
CA CYS A 55 -4.00 5.84 -13.35
C CYS A 55 -3.20 5.12 -12.26
N HIS A 56 -3.74 4.06 -11.68
CA HIS A 56 -3.14 3.36 -10.54
C HIS A 56 -2.69 1.93 -10.84
N SER A 57 -2.64 1.52 -12.11
CA SER A 57 -2.07 0.24 -12.54
C SER A 57 -1.11 0.44 -13.71
N PRO A 58 0.11 -0.14 -13.66
CA PRO A 58 1.13 0.10 -14.67
C PRO A 58 0.77 -0.45 -16.06
N ASN A 59 -0.13 -1.45 -16.12
CA ASN A 59 -0.50 -2.14 -17.36
C ASN A 59 -2.01 -2.03 -17.66
N SER A 60 -2.68 -1.00 -17.17
CA SER A 60 -4.10 -0.81 -17.50
C SER A 60 -4.27 -0.43 -18.97
N GLU A 61 -5.27 -1.03 -19.61
CA GLU A 61 -5.72 -0.57 -20.92
C GLU A 61 -6.37 0.81 -20.76
N MET A 62 -5.96 1.74 -21.62
CA MET A 62 -6.42 3.12 -21.61
C MET A 62 -7.48 3.34 -22.69
N PRO A 63 -8.47 4.21 -22.45
CA PRO A 63 -9.47 4.56 -23.44
C PRO A 63 -8.85 5.20 -24.68
N PHE A 64 -9.47 5.05 -25.85
CA PHE A 64 -8.88 5.47 -27.13
C PHE A 64 -8.50 6.97 -27.16
N TYR A 65 -9.27 7.82 -26.45
CA TYR A 65 -9.03 9.25 -26.40
C TYR A 65 -7.73 9.61 -25.66
N SER A 66 -7.16 8.70 -24.87
CA SER A 66 -5.82 8.85 -24.27
C SER A 66 -4.70 8.96 -25.29
N GLN A 67 -4.95 8.62 -26.56
CA GLN A 67 -3.97 8.72 -27.63
C GLN A 67 -4.06 10.05 -28.40
N VAL A 68 -5.10 10.86 -28.14
CA VAL A 68 -5.32 12.14 -28.82
C VAL A 68 -4.29 13.17 -28.34
N PRO A 69 -3.72 14.01 -29.23
CA PRO A 69 -2.82 15.09 -28.83
C PRO A 69 -3.43 15.96 -27.72
N ILE A 70 -2.61 16.49 -26.80
CA ILE A 70 -3.02 17.17 -25.56
C ILE A 70 -3.57 16.21 -24.49
N ALA A 71 -4.63 15.44 -24.79
CA ALA A 71 -5.21 14.49 -23.84
C ALA A 71 -4.16 13.45 -23.39
N LYS A 72 -3.38 12.92 -24.33
CA LYS A 72 -2.26 12.03 -24.06
C LYS A 72 -1.27 12.60 -23.05
N GLN A 73 -0.83 13.84 -23.26
CA GLN A 73 0.21 14.46 -22.42
C GLN A 73 -0.30 14.73 -21.01
N LEU A 74 -1.55 15.18 -20.89
CA LEU A 74 -2.20 15.41 -19.60
C LEU A 74 -2.37 14.10 -18.85
N MET A 75 -2.98 13.09 -19.47
CA MET A 75 -3.21 11.79 -18.84
C MET A 75 -1.89 11.11 -18.47
N GLU A 76 -0.86 11.12 -19.33
CA GLU A 76 0.45 10.56 -18.98
C GLU A 76 1.10 11.27 -17.77
N ALA A 77 0.92 12.58 -17.63
CA ALA A 77 1.40 13.34 -16.47
C ALA A 77 0.63 12.97 -15.19
N ASP A 78 -0.69 12.81 -15.30
CA ASP A 78 -1.57 12.38 -14.21
C ASP A 78 -1.20 10.96 -13.76
N VAL A 79 -1.05 10.00 -14.68
CA VAL A 79 -0.62 8.62 -14.39
C VAL A 79 0.75 8.60 -13.69
N ARG A 80 1.74 9.33 -14.22
CA ARG A 80 3.08 9.41 -13.59
C ARG A 80 3.04 9.96 -12.17
N THR A 81 2.09 10.85 -11.87
CA THR A 81 1.93 11.43 -10.55
C THR A 81 1.18 10.47 -9.64
N ALA A 82 0.04 9.93 -10.09
CA ALA A 82 -0.80 8.97 -9.38
C ALA A 82 -0.02 7.71 -8.95
N MET A 83 0.77 7.12 -9.84
CA MET A 83 1.57 5.92 -9.58
C MET A 83 2.63 6.12 -8.48
N ARG A 84 3.06 7.35 -8.18
CA ARG A 84 3.96 7.62 -7.05
C ARG A 84 3.25 7.54 -5.70
N TYR A 85 1.95 7.87 -5.68
CA TYR A 85 1.15 7.90 -4.48
C TYR A 85 0.46 6.57 -4.19
N PHE A 86 0.03 5.85 -5.23
CA PHE A 86 -0.63 4.57 -5.05
C PHE A 86 -0.53 3.70 -6.31
N ASP A 87 -0.02 2.48 -6.13
CA ASP A 87 -0.02 1.41 -7.12
C ASP A 87 -0.96 0.31 -6.61
N MET A 88 -2.03 0.08 -7.36
CA MET A 88 -3.10 -0.86 -7.02
C MET A 88 -2.79 -2.30 -7.42
N THR A 89 -1.67 -2.60 -8.07
CA THR A 89 -1.38 -3.95 -8.61
C THR A 89 -1.55 -5.03 -7.54
N ASN A 90 -0.81 -4.91 -6.43
CA ASN A 90 -0.89 -5.90 -5.35
C ASN A 90 -2.28 -5.91 -4.70
N PHE A 91 -2.90 -4.73 -4.54
CA PHE A 91 -4.24 -4.61 -3.97
C PHE A 91 -5.29 -5.37 -4.79
N LEU A 92 -5.31 -5.18 -6.11
CA LEU A 92 -6.25 -5.86 -7.01
C LEU A 92 -5.98 -7.37 -7.02
N ASP A 93 -4.71 -7.79 -7.00
CA ASP A 93 -4.35 -9.20 -6.95
C ASP A 93 -4.73 -9.87 -5.63
N ASP A 94 -4.63 -9.16 -4.50
CA ASP A 94 -5.06 -9.66 -3.19
C ASP A 94 -6.58 -9.85 -3.16
N VAL A 95 -7.35 -8.90 -3.71
CA VAL A 95 -8.82 -9.03 -3.85
C VAL A 95 -9.19 -10.22 -4.73
N LYS A 96 -8.55 -10.39 -5.89
CA LYS A 96 -8.81 -11.53 -6.80
C LYS A 96 -8.58 -12.88 -6.13
N ARG A 97 -7.57 -12.96 -5.27
CA ARG A 97 -7.19 -14.19 -4.56
C ARG A 97 -7.99 -14.42 -3.27
N GLY A 98 -8.83 -13.48 -2.85
CA GLY A 98 -9.48 -13.51 -1.54
C GLY A 98 -8.49 -13.45 -0.38
N GLY A 99 -7.30 -12.88 -0.60
CA GLY A 99 -6.25 -12.75 0.39
C GLY A 99 -6.46 -11.54 1.33
N PRO A 100 -5.63 -11.42 2.38
CA PRO A 100 -5.65 -10.24 3.23
C PRO A 100 -5.20 -9.00 2.44
N ILE A 101 -6.00 -7.94 2.50
CA ILE A 101 -5.72 -6.68 1.80
C ILE A 101 -4.79 -5.81 2.66
N SER A 102 -3.82 -5.13 2.08
CA SER A 102 -2.95 -4.22 2.86
C SER A 102 -3.76 -3.09 3.55
N GLU A 103 -3.60 -2.93 4.87
CA GLU A 103 -4.21 -1.80 5.60
C GLU A 103 -3.74 -0.45 5.04
N VAL A 104 -2.49 -0.36 4.54
CA VAL A 104 -1.99 0.85 3.88
C VAL A 104 -2.79 1.16 2.62
N ALA A 105 -3.19 0.14 1.85
CA ALA A 105 -4.03 0.34 0.67
C ALA A 105 -5.45 0.79 1.06
N LEU A 106 -6.06 0.13 2.05
CA LEU A 106 -7.38 0.50 2.58
C LEU A 106 -7.38 1.95 3.11
N ALA A 107 -6.39 2.34 3.90
CA ALA A 107 -6.26 3.69 4.46
C ALA A 107 -6.01 4.76 3.38
N ARG A 108 -5.24 4.45 2.33
CA ARG A 108 -5.03 5.38 1.20
C ARG A 108 -6.33 5.62 0.44
N ILE A 109 -7.10 4.56 0.17
CA ILE A 109 -8.40 4.67 -0.50
C ILE A 109 -9.39 5.42 0.40
N GLU A 110 -9.51 5.05 1.67
CA GLU A 110 -10.40 5.72 2.62
C GLU A 110 -10.09 7.21 2.75
N LYS A 111 -8.80 7.59 2.79
CA LYS A 111 -8.40 9.00 2.83
C LYS A 111 -8.97 9.77 1.63
N VAL A 112 -8.73 9.28 0.41
CA VAL A 112 -9.13 10.01 -0.80
C VAL A 112 -10.65 10.07 -0.99
N LEU A 113 -11.39 9.13 -0.39
CA LEU A 113 -12.85 9.14 -0.34
C LEU A 113 -13.40 10.10 0.73
N ASN A 114 -12.62 10.40 1.77
CA ASN A 114 -13.03 11.29 2.86
C ASN A 114 -12.67 12.76 2.60
N ASP A 115 -11.59 13.02 1.86
CA ASP A 115 -11.13 14.37 1.53
C ASP A 115 -11.47 14.80 0.10
N ASP A 116 -12.22 13.97 -0.63
CA ASP A 116 -12.66 14.17 -2.02
C ASP A 116 -11.51 14.52 -2.98
N SER A 117 -10.27 14.15 -2.63
CA SER A 117 -9.08 14.46 -3.42
C SER A 117 -8.96 13.60 -4.67
N MET A 118 -9.76 12.53 -4.79
CA MET A 118 -9.84 11.68 -5.97
C MET A 118 -11.29 11.40 -6.40
N PRO A 119 -11.55 11.32 -7.72
CA PRO A 119 -10.61 11.60 -8.80
C PRO A 119 -10.33 13.11 -8.87
N LEU A 120 -9.21 13.48 -9.52
CA LEU A 120 -8.88 14.87 -9.86
C LEU A 120 -10.17 15.60 -10.29
N SER A 121 -10.42 16.81 -9.79
CA SER A 121 -11.72 17.52 -9.94
C SER A 121 -12.22 17.64 -11.38
N LEU A 122 -11.32 17.55 -12.36
CA LEU A 122 -11.61 17.52 -13.79
C LEU A 122 -12.34 16.23 -14.27
N TYR A 123 -12.40 15.19 -13.44
CA TYR A 123 -12.93 13.85 -13.76
C TYR A 123 -14.14 13.46 -12.87
N LEU A 124 -14.84 14.43 -12.27
CA LEU A 124 -15.87 14.18 -11.25
C LEU A 124 -17.20 13.66 -11.80
N THR A 125 -17.58 12.45 -11.37
CA THR A 125 -18.97 12.00 -11.08
C THR A 125 -18.93 10.84 -10.07
N MET A 126 -19.25 10.99 -8.77
CA MET A 126 -19.15 9.82 -7.84
C MET A 126 -20.22 9.69 -6.73
N HIS A 127 -20.58 8.43 -6.46
CA HIS A 127 -21.30 7.92 -5.28
C HIS A 127 -20.38 6.95 -4.51
N TRP A 128 -19.73 7.40 -3.43
CA TRP A 128 -18.64 6.67 -2.73
C TRP A 128 -19.05 5.74 -1.58
N ALA A 129 -20.34 5.72 -1.20
CA ALA A 129 -20.79 5.09 0.04
C ALA A 129 -20.52 3.57 0.11
N ALA A 130 -20.65 2.85 -1.01
CA ALA A 130 -20.43 1.40 -1.05
C ALA A 130 -18.97 1.02 -0.78
N LEU A 131 -18.02 1.84 -1.23
CA LEU A 131 -16.58 1.57 -1.07
C LEU A 131 -16.11 1.80 0.37
N LEU A 132 -16.63 2.85 1.04
CA LEU A 132 -16.39 3.08 2.46
C LEU A 132 -16.93 1.93 3.33
N GLN A 133 -18.13 1.43 3.02
CA GLN A 133 -18.70 0.29 3.74
C GLN A 133 -17.86 -0.97 3.55
N TRP A 134 -17.37 -1.21 2.33
CA TRP A 134 -16.47 -2.32 2.03
C TRP A 134 -15.15 -2.23 2.83
N ILE A 135 -14.51 -1.05 2.86
CA ILE A 135 -13.27 -0.83 3.63
C ILE A 135 -13.47 -1.16 5.11
N ARG A 136 -14.55 -0.64 5.72
CA ARG A 136 -14.87 -0.90 7.13
C ARG A 136 -15.08 -2.39 7.39
N THR A 137 -15.76 -3.08 6.48
CA THR A 137 -16.01 -4.53 6.58
C THR A 137 -14.70 -5.31 6.51
N LYS A 138 -13.83 -5.01 5.54
CA LYS A 138 -12.52 -5.66 5.41
C LYS A 138 -11.63 -5.44 6.62
N ARG A 139 -11.61 -4.22 7.15
CA ARG A 139 -10.85 -3.93 8.35
C ARG A 139 -11.38 -4.69 9.57
N ALA A 140 -12.70 -4.76 9.74
CA ALA A 140 -13.30 -5.54 10.82
C ALA A 140 -13.03 -7.04 10.69
N GLU A 141 -13.00 -7.59 9.46
CA GLU A 141 -12.61 -8.98 9.19
C GLU A 141 -11.16 -9.24 9.58
N GLN A 142 -10.25 -8.34 9.23
CA GLN A 142 -8.82 -8.43 9.57
C GLN A 142 -8.58 -8.33 11.08
N HIS A 143 -9.34 -7.48 11.75
CA HIS A 143 -9.24 -7.25 13.18
C HIS A 143 -10.19 -8.12 14.00
N ARG A 144 -10.68 -9.23 13.44
CA ARG A 144 -11.64 -10.12 14.13
C ARG A 144 -11.13 -10.60 15.49
N GLN A 145 -9.82 -10.80 15.62
CA GLN A 145 -9.16 -11.26 16.85
C GLN A 145 -8.72 -10.11 17.78
N SER A 146 -8.89 -8.85 17.38
CA SER A 146 -8.56 -7.70 18.21
C SER A 146 -9.45 -7.68 19.46
N PRO A 147 -8.90 -7.35 20.65
CA PRO A 147 -9.65 -7.31 21.91
C PRO A 147 -10.54 -6.06 22.05
N VAL A 148 -10.63 -5.22 21.02
CA VAL A 148 -11.49 -4.03 21.00
C VAL A 148 -12.97 -4.39 20.80
N SER A 149 -13.87 -3.45 21.11
CA SER A 149 -15.29 -3.63 20.83
C SER A 149 -15.56 -3.76 19.33
N ASP A 150 -16.68 -4.38 18.95
CA ASP A 150 -17.01 -4.63 17.54
C ASP A 150 -17.08 -3.35 16.71
N GLU A 151 -17.54 -2.25 17.30
CA GLU A 151 -17.58 -0.92 16.66
C GLU A 151 -16.19 -0.41 16.30
N ARG A 152 -15.15 -0.79 17.06
CA ARG A 152 -13.77 -0.33 16.88
C ARG A 152 -12.92 -1.27 16.04
N LYS A 153 -13.44 -2.44 15.65
CA LYS A 153 -12.70 -3.35 14.75
C LYS A 153 -12.49 -2.74 13.35
N SER A 154 -13.36 -1.82 12.95
CA SER A 154 -13.18 -1.03 11.73
C SER A 154 -12.27 0.20 11.88
N ASP A 155 -11.64 0.41 13.03
CA ASP A 155 -10.67 1.49 13.24
C ASP A 155 -9.32 1.15 12.58
N VAL A 156 -8.72 2.14 11.91
CA VAL A 156 -7.40 2.04 11.25
C VAL A 156 -6.31 1.55 12.21
N LEU A 157 -6.35 2.01 13.46
CA LEU A 157 -5.36 1.67 14.48
C LEU A 157 -5.95 0.69 15.47
N GLN A 158 -5.22 -0.41 15.66
CA GLN A 158 -5.54 -1.41 16.67
C GLN A 158 -4.47 -1.42 17.76
N PRO A 159 -4.81 -1.81 19.01
CA PRO A 159 -3.83 -2.05 20.03
C PRO A 159 -2.89 -3.20 19.62
N ILE A 160 -1.74 -3.29 20.28
CA ILE A 160 -0.86 -4.47 20.15
C ILE A 160 -1.46 -5.58 21.00
N TYR A 161 -1.97 -6.63 20.35
CA TYR A 161 -2.61 -7.77 21.03
C TYR A 161 -2.08 -9.13 20.59
N THR A 162 -1.13 -9.17 19.64
CA THR A 162 -0.55 -10.43 19.17
C THR A 162 0.33 -11.03 20.26
N MET A 163 0.07 -12.29 20.59
CA MET A 163 0.93 -13.10 21.43
C MET A 163 1.72 -14.03 20.53
N PHE A 164 3.05 -13.93 20.59
CA PHE A 164 3.94 -14.82 19.86
C PHE A 164 4.25 -16.04 20.71
N GLU A 165 4.01 -17.23 20.16
CA GLU A 165 4.52 -18.45 20.77
C GLU A 165 6.04 -18.42 20.71
N THR A 166 6.69 -18.56 21.86
CA THR A 166 8.14 -18.49 21.98
C THR A 166 8.67 -19.64 22.82
N ASP A 167 9.84 -20.14 22.43
CA ASP A 167 10.60 -21.12 23.19
C ASP A 167 11.47 -20.37 24.22
N ALA A 168 11.25 -20.66 25.50
CA ALA A 168 11.92 -19.97 26.60
C ALA A 168 13.45 -20.12 26.56
N ASP A 169 13.96 -21.27 26.11
CA ASP A 169 15.40 -21.51 26.01
C ASP A 169 16.00 -20.68 24.87
N LYS A 170 15.28 -20.57 23.74
CA LYS A 170 15.67 -19.68 22.63
C LYS A 170 15.62 -18.21 23.02
N VAL A 171 14.62 -17.79 23.81
CA VAL A 171 14.54 -16.40 24.30
C VAL A 171 15.72 -16.08 25.20
N THR A 172 16.07 -16.99 26.11
CA THR A 172 17.23 -16.85 26.99
C THR A 172 18.53 -16.77 26.20
N LEU A 173 18.73 -17.69 25.25
CA LEU A 173 19.91 -17.68 24.37
C LEU A 173 19.97 -16.40 23.53
N GLY A 174 18.86 -16.00 22.92
CA GLY A 174 18.77 -14.79 22.11
C GLY A 174 19.11 -13.55 22.92
N LYS A 175 18.68 -13.46 24.19
CA LYS A 175 19.06 -12.38 25.10
C LYS A 175 20.58 -12.35 25.32
N VAL A 176 21.22 -13.50 25.53
CA VAL A 176 22.68 -13.55 25.68
C VAL A 176 23.36 -13.04 24.41
N LEU A 177 22.99 -13.58 23.24
CA LEU A 177 23.56 -13.20 21.95
C LEU A 177 23.35 -11.71 21.63
N TYR A 178 22.19 -11.15 21.97
CA TYR A 178 21.89 -9.73 21.76
C TYR A 178 22.89 -8.78 22.44
N HIS A 179 23.47 -9.22 23.56
CA HIS A 179 24.43 -8.47 24.36
C HIS A 179 25.88 -8.95 24.19
N ASP A 180 26.12 -10.00 23.39
CA ASP A 180 27.44 -10.59 23.24
C ASP A 180 28.27 -9.80 22.24
N THR A 181 29.32 -9.13 22.71
CA THR A 181 30.19 -8.36 21.81
C THR A 181 31.08 -9.24 20.95
N ARG A 182 31.23 -10.53 21.29
CA ARG A 182 32.04 -11.48 20.49
C ARG A 182 31.44 -11.77 19.11
N LEU A 183 30.21 -11.30 18.87
CA LEU A 183 29.58 -11.34 17.56
C LEU A 183 30.08 -10.22 16.62
N SER A 184 30.76 -9.18 17.13
CA SER A 184 31.45 -8.21 16.27
C SER A 184 32.86 -8.65 15.93
N ALA A 185 33.35 -8.28 14.74
CA ALA A 185 34.67 -8.68 14.24
C ALA A 185 35.84 -8.25 15.15
N ASP A 186 35.69 -7.17 15.91
CA ASP A 186 36.69 -6.63 16.83
C ASP A 186 36.33 -6.80 18.33
N ASN A 187 35.29 -7.58 18.63
CA ASN A 187 34.73 -7.81 19.97
C ASN A 187 34.28 -6.53 20.73
N SER A 188 34.12 -5.39 20.04
CA SER A 188 33.86 -4.09 20.68
C SER A 188 32.38 -3.73 20.86
N ILE A 189 31.47 -4.29 20.06
CA ILE A 189 30.05 -3.91 20.03
C ILE A 189 29.14 -5.13 19.94
N SER A 190 27.89 -4.97 20.38
CA SER A 190 26.81 -5.97 20.24
C SER A 190 25.59 -5.33 19.57
N TYR A 191 24.53 -6.11 19.32
CA TYR A 191 23.26 -5.55 18.87
C TYR A 191 22.73 -4.48 19.85
N ALA A 192 22.89 -4.71 21.15
CA ALA A 192 22.49 -3.76 22.19
C ALA A 192 23.25 -2.43 22.16
N SER A 193 24.44 -2.38 21.54
CA SER A 193 25.22 -1.14 21.41
C SER A 193 24.53 -0.10 20.53
N CYS A 194 23.84 -0.54 19.47
CA CYS A 194 23.06 0.33 18.58
C CYS A 194 21.57 0.35 18.90
N HIS A 195 21.05 -0.76 19.46
CA HIS A 195 19.64 -0.96 19.74
C HIS A 195 19.36 -1.13 21.24
N SER A 196 19.80 -0.18 22.05
CA SER A 196 19.70 -0.29 23.51
C SER A 196 18.25 -0.30 23.99
N LEU A 197 17.88 -1.35 24.75
CA LEU A 197 16.53 -1.53 25.29
C LEU A 197 16.19 -0.48 26.36
N THR A 198 17.17 0.14 27.01
CA THR A 198 16.96 1.16 28.04
C THR A 198 16.68 2.55 27.47
N THR A 199 16.90 2.74 26.17
CA THR A 199 16.78 4.04 25.49
C THR A 199 15.70 4.05 24.41
N GLY A 200 14.83 3.04 24.40
CA GLY A 200 13.73 2.90 23.42
C GLY A 200 14.08 2.00 22.23
N GLY A 201 15.07 1.10 22.38
CA GLY A 201 15.53 0.21 21.31
C GLY A 201 16.48 0.87 20.32
N VAL A 202 17.05 2.03 20.65
CA VAL A 202 17.92 2.87 19.78
C VAL A 202 19.09 3.47 20.57
N ASP A 203 20.15 3.86 19.88
CA ASP A 203 21.35 4.49 20.46
C ASP A 203 21.25 6.01 20.69
N ARG A 204 20.17 6.64 20.20
CA ARG A 204 19.91 8.09 20.25
C ARG A 204 20.98 8.94 19.55
N ARG A 205 21.62 8.40 18.51
CA ARG A 205 22.59 9.12 17.67
C ARG A 205 21.98 9.46 16.31
N VAL A 206 22.55 10.44 15.62
CA VAL A 206 22.19 10.71 14.21
C VAL A 206 22.53 9.49 13.35
N SER A 207 23.73 8.94 13.55
CA SER A 207 24.19 7.69 12.97
C SER A 207 24.91 6.86 14.03
N SER A 208 24.78 5.54 13.92
CA SER A 208 25.44 4.61 14.84
C SER A 208 26.95 4.56 14.61
N VAL A 209 27.68 4.24 15.68
CA VAL A 209 29.12 4.01 15.64
C VAL A 209 29.36 2.50 15.66
N GLY A 210 29.97 2.00 14.59
CA GLY A 210 30.33 0.59 14.41
C GLY A 210 31.75 0.29 14.89
N ILE A 211 32.25 -0.86 14.45
CA ILE A 211 33.61 -1.32 14.73
C ILE A 211 34.65 -0.29 14.28
N HIS A 212 35.78 -0.21 14.98
CA HIS A 212 36.83 0.77 14.70
C HIS A 212 36.37 2.25 14.72
N ASN A 213 35.32 2.57 15.49
CA ASN A 213 34.71 3.90 15.59
C ASN A 213 34.16 4.46 14.25
N GLN A 214 33.84 3.59 13.30
CA GLN A 214 33.27 4.02 12.02
C GLN A 214 31.84 4.53 12.20
N ILE A 215 31.53 5.70 11.65
CA ILE A 215 30.18 6.27 11.71
C ILE A 215 29.38 5.76 10.50
N GLY A 216 28.22 5.14 10.76
CA GLY A 216 27.33 4.65 9.71
C GLY A 216 26.64 5.75 8.91
N GLY A 217 26.06 5.37 7.77
CA GLY A 217 25.33 6.29 6.89
C GLY A 217 23.84 6.49 7.21
N ILE A 218 23.31 5.75 8.19
CA ILE A 218 21.88 5.73 8.55
C ILE A 218 21.70 5.69 10.06
N ASN A 219 20.53 6.15 10.52
CA ASN A 219 20.10 6.09 11.91
C ASN A 219 19.69 4.66 12.30
N ALA A 220 19.98 4.23 13.53
CA ALA A 220 19.48 2.94 14.04
C ALA A 220 17.97 3.01 14.35
N LEU A 221 17.20 2.12 13.72
CA LEU A 221 15.77 1.94 14.01
C LEU A 221 15.55 1.29 15.37
N THR A 222 14.37 1.45 15.96
CA THR A 222 14.04 0.71 17.19
C THR A 222 13.84 -0.78 16.90
N VAL A 223 14.27 -1.63 17.83
CA VAL A 223 13.92 -3.07 17.83
C VAL A 223 12.55 -3.35 18.42
N PHE A 224 11.93 -2.39 19.12
CA PHE A 224 10.59 -2.58 19.68
C PHE A 224 9.56 -2.64 18.55
N ASN A 225 8.70 -3.66 18.61
CA ASN A 225 7.65 -3.91 17.62
C ASN A 225 8.17 -4.18 16.18
N ALA A 226 9.46 -4.47 16.01
CA ALA A 226 10.05 -4.74 14.69
C ALA A 226 9.43 -5.96 14.00
N GLU A 227 8.89 -6.93 14.76
CA GLU A 227 8.17 -8.11 14.26
C GLU A 227 6.96 -7.73 13.37
N TYR A 228 6.30 -6.60 13.65
CA TYR A 228 5.12 -6.17 12.90
C TYR A 228 5.45 -5.63 11.50
N GLN A 229 6.73 -5.55 11.16
CA GLN A 229 7.19 -4.99 9.91
C GLN A 229 7.30 -6.07 8.83
N THR A 230 6.26 -6.18 8.01
CA THR A 230 6.03 -7.32 7.11
C THR A 230 6.91 -7.37 5.85
N ALA A 231 7.67 -6.33 5.53
CA ALA A 231 8.48 -6.31 4.29
C ALA A 231 9.81 -5.53 4.37
N ILE A 232 10.14 -4.88 5.50
CA ILE A 232 11.14 -3.80 5.54
C ILE A 232 11.90 -3.74 6.89
N LEU A 233 12.99 -4.50 7.08
CA LEU A 233 13.80 -4.40 8.32
C LEU A 233 14.87 -3.27 8.30
N GLY A 234 14.89 -2.41 7.27
CA GLY A 234 15.83 -1.29 7.18
C GLY A 234 15.31 -0.15 6.29
N TRP A 235 15.88 1.05 6.43
CA TRP A 235 15.37 2.28 5.78
C TRP A 235 15.22 2.21 4.26
N ALA A 236 16.02 1.39 3.57
CA ALA A 236 16.13 1.37 2.10
C ALA A 236 15.71 0.03 1.46
N SER A 237 14.87 -0.74 2.13
CA SER A 237 14.41 -2.11 1.78
C SER A 237 13.71 -2.30 0.42
N ARG A 238 13.68 -1.30 -0.48
CA ARG A 238 13.40 -1.50 -1.92
C ARG A 238 14.41 -0.88 -2.89
N GLN A 239 15.42 -0.13 -2.42
CA GLN A 239 16.33 0.59 -3.31
C GLN A 239 17.80 0.15 -3.25
N LEU A 240 18.27 -0.50 -2.18
CA LEU A 240 19.71 -0.83 -2.03
C LEU A 240 20.08 -2.31 -2.10
N ALA A 241 19.12 -3.23 -2.24
CA ALA A 241 19.43 -4.65 -2.49
C ALA A 241 20.23 -4.87 -3.80
N ARG A 242 20.25 -3.89 -4.71
CA ARG A 242 21.08 -3.90 -5.93
C ARG A 242 22.49 -3.33 -5.76
N ALA A 243 22.83 -2.78 -4.60
CA ALA A 243 24.06 -1.99 -4.42
C ALA A 243 25.13 -2.65 -3.53
N GLY A 244 25.04 -3.95 -3.20
CA GLY A 244 26.18 -4.69 -2.61
C GLY A 244 26.61 -4.30 -1.19
N TRP A 245 25.87 -3.44 -0.49
CA TRP A 245 26.22 -2.90 0.83
C TRP A 245 26.28 -3.93 1.98
N TRP A 246 25.71 -5.11 1.79
CA TRP A 246 25.70 -6.18 2.81
C TRP A 246 27.01 -6.99 2.89
N SER A 247 28.02 -6.66 2.08
CA SER A 247 29.30 -7.40 2.04
C SER A 247 30.39 -6.83 2.96
N SER A 248 30.07 -5.84 3.80
CA SER A 248 31.10 -5.14 4.60
C SER A 248 30.69 -4.85 6.05
N ILE A 249 29.81 -5.67 6.62
CA ILE A 249 29.60 -5.75 8.08
C ILE A 249 30.31 -6.99 8.59
#